data_AF-A0A7C2PDP4-F1
#
_entry.id   AF-A0A7C2PDP4-F1
#
_cell.length_a   1.000
_cell.length_b   1.000
_cell.length_c   1.000
_cell.angle_alpha   90.00
_cell.angle_beta   90.00
_cell.angle_gamma   90.00
#
_symmetry.space_group_name_H-M   'P 1'
#
loop_
_entity.id
_entity.type
_entity.pdbx_description
1 polymer ?
#
loop_
_entity_poly.entity_id
_entity_poly.type
_entity_poly.pdbx_seq_one_letter_code
_entity_poly.pdbx_strand_id
1 'polypeptide(L)'
;YCGLRKGELFGLRWIDIHLDAARLDVNRSYRGRPKNGKPRHVPMNPDLARILRAWKERCPRTDEGLVHPVEAAPGRWRMGSKEDLLDLPKLLRDAGCVVPRKPWHALRHTFAANAVMAGASLYAVQKLLGHASIAMTQRYAHLVGSHEHGTLVSQEHSPLGSLRRMS
;
A
#
# COMPACT_ATOMS: atom_id res chain seq x y z
N TYR A 1 -1.03 4.49 1.08
CA TYR A 1 0.09 4.60 0.12
C TYR A 1 0.75 3.29 -0.28
N CYS A 2 1.23 2.43 0.64
CA CYS A 2 2.07 1.27 0.24
C CYS A 2 1.57 -0.12 0.66
N GLY A 3 0.42 -0.21 1.35
CA GLY A 3 -0.20 -1.50 1.71
C GLY A 3 0.65 -2.41 2.60
N LEU A 4 1.61 -1.88 3.37
CA LEU A 4 2.52 -2.68 4.20
C LEU A 4 1.76 -3.46 5.29
N ARG A 5 2.31 -4.62 5.68
CA ARG A 5 1.85 -5.32 6.89
C ARG A 5 2.28 -4.51 8.12
N LYS A 6 1.53 -4.60 9.22
CA LYS A 6 1.88 -3.95 10.50
C LYS A 6 3.33 -4.24 10.94
N GLY A 7 3.76 -5.49 10.85
CA GLY A 7 5.16 -5.85 11.18
C GLY A 7 6.18 -5.25 10.22
N GLU A 8 5.85 -5.12 8.93
CA GLU A 8 6.72 -4.47 7.94
C GLU A 8 6.83 -2.97 8.22
N LEU A 9 5.72 -2.33 8.60
CA LEU A 9 5.69 -0.93 9.02
C LEU A 9 6.58 -0.67 10.24
N PHE A 10 6.44 -1.45 11.32
CA PHE A 10 7.33 -1.31 12.48
C PHE A 10 8.76 -1.81 12.22
N GLY A 11 8.95 -2.64 11.20
CA GLY A 11 10.25 -3.13 10.73
C GLY A 11 10.99 -2.15 9.81
N LEU A 12 10.34 -1.08 9.34
CA LEU A 12 10.92 -0.18 8.34
C LEU A 12 12.01 0.72 8.96
N ARG A 13 13.16 0.83 8.27
CA ARG A 13 14.28 1.70 8.65
C ARG A 13 14.46 2.82 7.62
N TRP A 14 15.07 3.92 8.03
CA TRP A 14 15.36 5.03 7.11
C TRP A 14 16.27 4.61 5.95
N ILE A 15 17.16 3.64 6.15
CA ILE A 15 18.00 3.05 5.08
C ILE A 15 17.19 2.29 4.02
N ASP A 16 15.97 1.87 4.35
CA ASP A 16 15.08 1.19 3.41
C ASP A 16 14.26 2.18 2.56
N ILE A 17 14.37 3.50 2.79
CA ILE A 17 13.59 4.54 2.11
C ILE A 17 14.48 5.33 1.16
N HIS A 18 14.15 5.26 -0.12
CA HIS A 18 14.82 5.98 -1.21
C HIS A 18 13.91 7.10 -1.71
N LEU A 19 13.97 8.25 -1.03
CA LEU A 19 13.03 9.37 -1.26
C LEU A 19 13.12 9.93 -2.68
N ASP A 20 14.32 10.04 -3.24
CA ASP A 20 14.51 10.62 -4.58
C ASP A 20 14.15 9.65 -5.70
N ALA A 21 14.29 8.35 -5.43
CA ALA A 21 13.83 7.29 -6.33
C ALA A 21 12.34 6.93 -6.12
N ALA A 22 11.63 7.63 -5.23
CA ALA A 22 10.25 7.35 -4.83
C ALA A 22 10.01 5.85 -4.60
N ARG A 23 10.86 5.22 -3.79
CA ARG A 23 10.85 3.77 -3.57
C ARG A 23 11.10 3.44 -2.11
N LEU A 24 10.48 2.36 -1.62
CA LEU A 24 10.86 1.74 -0.36
C LEU A 24 11.13 0.24 -0.53
N ASP A 25 12.02 -0.26 0.31
CA ASP A 25 12.44 -1.66 0.33
C ASP A 25 11.86 -2.37 1.56
N VAL A 26 11.05 -3.40 1.34
CA VAL A 26 10.47 -4.16 2.45
C VAL A 26 11.39 -5.33 2.79
N ASN A 27 12.38 -5.05 3.63
CA ASN A 27 13.44 -6.00 4.02
C ASN A 27 13.13 -6.78 5.29
N ARG A 28 12.22 -6.27 6.14
CA ARG A 28 12.00 -6.77 7.50
C ARG A 28 10.53 -6.80 7.87
N SER A 29 10.19 -7.64 8.84
CA SER A 29 8.96 -7.57 9.61
C SER A 29 9.34 -7.62 11.09
N TYR A 30 9.18 -6.50 11.80
CA TYR A 30 9.85 -6.24 13.07
C TYR A 30 11.37 -6.43 12.90
N ARG A 31 12.02 -7.25 13.75
CA ARG A 31 13.45 -7.63 13.59
C ARG A 31 13.66 -8.85 12.69
N GLY A 32 12.59 -9.55 12.33
CA GLY A 32 12.68 -10.76 11.53
C GLY A 32 12.63 -10.49 10.03
N ARG A 33 12.87 -11.54 9.24
CA ARG A 33 12.55 -11.52 7.80
C ARG A 33 11.03 -11.36 7.59
N PRO A 34 10.59 -10.79 6.47
CA PRO A 34 9.17 -10.69 6.17
C PRO A 34 8.53 -12.09 6.16
N LYS A 35 7.38 -12.24 6.82
CA LYS A 35 6.78 -13.55 7.17
C LYS A 35 6.73 -14.57 6.02
N ASN A 36 6.48 -14.15 4.79
CA ASN A 36 6.24 -15.04 3.64
C ASN A 36 6.87 -14.56 2.32
N GLY A 37 7.81 -13.62 2.32
CA GLY A 37 8.20 -12.97 1.07
C GLY A 37 9.60 -12.43 1.14
N LYS A 38 10.40 -12.80 0.14
CA LYS A 38 11.72 -12.22 -0.13
C LYS A 38 11.63 -10.68 -0.08
N PRO A 39 12.75 -9.98 0.19
CA PRO A 39 12.84 -8.54 -0.01
C PRO A 39 12.11 -8.11 -1.28
N ARG A 40 11.29 -7.05 -1.17
CA ARG A 40 10.56 -6.52 -2.31
C ARG A 40 10.63 -5.00 -2.34
N HIS A 41 10.60 -4.47 -3.54
CA HIS A 41 10.52 -3.04 -3.77
C HIS A 41 9.07 -2.63 -3.91
N VAL A 42 8.69 -1.53 -3.27
CA VAL A 42 7.36 -0.94 -3.39
C VAL A 42 7.54 0.49 -3.88
N PRO A 43 6.99 0.84 -5.07
CA PRO A 43 6.98 2.22 -5.53
C PRO A 43 6.16 3.06 -4.56
N MET A 44 6.61 4.30 -4.36
CA MET A 44 6.05 5.25 -3.43
C MET A 44 5.35 6.35 -4.23
N ASN A 45 4.13 6.72 -3.79
CA ASN A 45 3.48 7.91 -4.31
C ASN A 45 4.32 9.17 -3.94
N PRO A 46 4.52 10.14 -4.83
CA PRO A 46 5.25 11.39 -4.54
C PRO A 46 4.79 12.12 -3.28
N ASP A 47 3.50 12.11 -2.96
CA ASP A 47 2.96 12.68 -1.72
C ASP A 47 3.50 11.97 -0.48
N LEU A 48 3.63 10.65 -0.53
CA LEU A 48 4.24 9.92 0.58
C LEU A 48 5.71 10.28 0.74
N ALA A 49 6.46 10.50 -0.36
CA ALA A 49 7.85 10.94 -0.27
C ALA A 49 7.95 12.31 0.42
N ARG A 50 7.05 13.25 0.09
CA ARG A 50 6.95 14.55 0.74
C ARG A 50 6.60 14.42 2.23
N ILE A 51 5.62 13.59 2.57
CA ILE A 51 5.22 13.33 3.97
C ILE A 51 6.39 12.72 4.75
N LEU A 52 7.11 11.76 4.17
CA LEU A 52 8.26 11.11 4.81
C LEU A 52 9.45 12.05 4.98
N ARG A 53 9.71 12.98 4.04
CA ARG A 53 10.71 14.05 4.25
C ARG A 53 10.38 14.89 5.47
N ALA A 54 9.15 15.40 5.55
CA ALA A 54 8.70 16.21 6.70
C ALA A 54 8.65 15.41 8.00
N TRP A 55 8.40 14.09 7.92
CA TRP A 55 8.45 13.21 9.09
C TRP A 55 9.88 12.96 9.54
N LYS A 56 10.85 12.78 8.63
CA LYS A 56 12.25 12.50 8.96
C LYS A 56 12.86 13.56 9.88
N GLU A 57 12.53 14.83 9.66
CA GLU A 57 13.01 15.95 10.49
C GLU A 57 12.47 15.94 11.92
N ARG A 58 11.29 15.33 12.14
CA ARG A 58 10.60 15.26 13.43
C ARG A 58 10.69 13.88 14.10
N CYS A 59 11.07 12.87 13.32
CA CYS A 59 11.12 11.50 13.79
C CYS A 59 12.22 11.36 14.84
N PRO A 60 11.89 10.86 16.05
CA PRO A 60 12.88 10.65 17.07
C PRO A 60 13.92 9.64 16.60
N ARG A 61 15.18 9.89 16.95
CA ARG A 61 16.29 8.99 16.60
C ARG A 61 16.25 7.75 17.48
N THR A 62 16.58 6.63 16.87
CA THR A 62 16.70 5.33 17.54
C THR A 62 17.93 4.62 16.98
N ASP A 63 18.60 3.78 17.76
CA ASP A 63 19.78 3.03 17.33
C ASP A 63 19.53 2.18 16.09
N GLU A 64 18.31 1.63 15.96
CA GLU A 64 17.94 0.81 14.81
C GLU A 64 17.58 1.63 13.56
N GLY A 65 17.48 2.97 13.65
CA GLY A 65 17.07 3.85 12.55
C GLY A 65 15.61 3.71 12.13
N LEU A 66 14.69 3.55 13.09
CA LEU A 66 13.26 3.31 12.86
C LEU A 66 12.56 4.47 12.16
N VAL A 67 11.65 4.15 11.23
CA VAL A 67 10.75 5.14 10.59
C VAL A 67 9.50 5.36 11.42
N HIS A 68 9.02 4.33 12.12
CA HIS A 68 7.81 4.39 12.94
C HIS A 68 8.10 3.94 14.38
N PRO A 69 8.94 4.68 15.12
CA PRO A 69 9.18 4.39 16.53
C PRO A 69 7.92 4.67 17.38
N VAL A 70 7.82 3.97 18.50
CA VAL A 70 6.78 4.13 19.51
C VAL A 70 7.45 4.61 20.80
N GLU A 71 6.86 5.62 21.44
CA GLU A 71 7.32 6.09 22.74
C GLU A 71 6.88 5.09 23.83
N ALA A 72 7.85 4.49 24.51
CA ALA A 72 7.60 3.55 25.61
C ALA A 72 7.50 4.25 26.97
N ALA A 73 8.24 5.34 27.11
CA ALA A 73 8.26 6.25 28.25
C ALA A 73 8.75 7.62 27.73
N PRO A 74 8.55 8.73 28.46
CA PRO A 74 8.95 10.06 28.00
C PRO A 74 10.40 10.09 27.48
N GLY A 75 10.57 10.42 26.20
CA GLY A 75 11.86 10.48 25.51
C GLY A 75 12.52 9.12 25.20
N ARG A 76 11.91 7.99 25.55
CA ARG A 76 12.42 6.64 25.30
C ARG A 76 11.62 5.97 24.19
N TRP A 77 12.29 5.76 23.06
CA TRP A 77 11.67 5.25 21.84
C TRP A 77 12.10 3.82 21.55
N ARG A 78 11.16 3.01 21.06
CA ARG A 78 11.40 1.62 20.69
C ARG A 78 10.66 1.28 19.40
N MET A 79 10.91 0.09 18.88
CA MET A 79 10.07 -0.49 17.84
C MET A 79 8.70 -0.89 18.40
N GLY A 80 7.68 -0.70 17.58
CA GLY A 80 6.33 -1.12 17.90
C GLY A 80 6.18 -2.65 17.97
N SER A 81 5.25 -3.10 18.80
CA SER A 81 4.88 -4.49 19.02
C SER A 81 3.57 -4.84 18.28
N LYS A 82 3.05 -6.05 18.53
CA LYS A 82 1.76 -6.47 17.97
C LYS A 82 0.58 -5.73 18.61
N GLU A 83 0.78 -5.12 19.77
CA GLU A 83 -0.21 -4.40 20.57
C GLU A 83 -0.26 -2.92 20.15
N ASP A 84 0.88 -2.32 19.79
CA ASP A 84 0.94 -0.90 19.43
C ASP A 84 0.18 -0.57 18.15
N LEU A 85 -0.63 0.49 18.14
CA LEU A 85 -1.42 0.89 16.98
C LEU A 85 -1.08 2.29 16.42
N LEU A 86 -0.12 3.01 17.01
CA LEU A 86 0.22 4.40 16.65
C LEU A 86 -1.02 5.30 16.62
N ASP A 87 -1.86 5.20 17.67
CA ASP A 87 -3.12 5.94 17.80
C ASP A 87 -4.13 5.78 16.66
N LEU A 88 -3.90 4.82 15.75
CA LEU A 88 -4.76 4.62 14.59
C LEU A 88 -6.25 4.44 14.95
N PRO A 89 -6.65 3.72 16.02
CA PRO A 89 -8.05 3.68 16.45
C PRO A 89 -8.64 5.06 16.77
N LYS A 90 -7.87 5.93 17.44
CA LYS A 90 -8.30 7.29 17.75
C LYS A 90 -8.44 8.09 16.46
N LEU A 91 -7.42 8.07 15.60
CA LEU A 91 -7.44 8.78 14.31
C LEU A 91 -8.63 8.35 13.43
N LEU A 92 -8.97 7.05 13.41
CA LEU A 92 -10.14 6.57 12.68
C LEU A 92 -11.45 7.10 13.28
N ARG A 93 -11.58 7.15 14.62
CA ARG A 93 -12.78 7.75 15.26
C ARG A 93 -12.90 9.23 14.97
N ASP A 94 -11.80 9.97 15.08
CA ASP A 94 -11.76 11.42 14.83
C ASP A 94 -12.11 11.72 13.37
N ALA A 95 -11.80 10.80 12.45
CA ALA A 95 -12.19 10.85 11.03
C ALA A 95 -13.62 10.32 10.76
N GLY A 96 -14.42 10.02 11.78
CA GLY A 96 -15.78 9.47 11.63
C GLY A 96 -15.85 8.05 11.08
N CYS A 97 -14.75 7.31 11.09
CA CYS A 97 -14.68 5.94 10.58
C CYS A 97 -15.01 4.91 11.66
N VAL A 98 -15.62 3.79 11.25
CA VAL A 98 -15.73 2.60 12.09
C VAL A 98 -14.34 2.03 12.36
N VAL A 99 -14.03 1.75 13.62
CA VAL A 99 -12.74 1.17 14.02
C VAL A 99 -12.80 -0.36 13.91
N PRO A 100 -12.09 -0.98 12.97
CA PRO A 100 -12.09 -2.44 12.85
C PRO A 100 -11.17 -3.08 13.90
N ARG A 101 -11.41 -4.34 14.23
CA ARG A 101 -10.59 -5.11 15.20
C ARG A 101 -9.09 -5.18 14.85
N LYS A 102 -8.75 -5.10 13.55
CA LYS A 102 -7.36 -5.10 13.05
C LYS A 102 -7.12 -3.89 12.12
N PRO A 103 -6.94 -2.68 12.66
CA PRO A 103 -6.87 -1.43 11.87
C PRO A 103 -5.83 -1.44 10.75
N TRP A 104 -4.59 -1.83 11.06
CA TRP A 104 -3.52 -1.92 10.05
C TRP A 104 -3.80 -2.96 8.95
N HIS A 105 -4.52 -4.04 9.28
CA HIS A 105 -4.91 -5.03 8.29
C HIS A 105 -6.02 -4.50 7.38
N ALA A 106 -6.98 -3.76 7.96
CA ALA A 106 -8.03 -3.10 7.20
C ALA A 106 -7.47 -2.07 6.23
N LEU A 107 -6.56 -1.18 6.65
CA LEU A 107 -5.90 -0.22 5.75
C LEU A 107 -5.15 -0.90 4.60
N ARG A 108 -4.55 -2.06 4.86
CA ARG A 108 -3.91 -2.87 3.82
C ARG A 108 -4.93 -3.45 2.83
N HIS A 109 -6.11 -3.87 3.30
CA HIS A 109 -7.22 -4.28 2.43
C HIS A 109 -7.71 -3.10 1.59
N THR A 110 -7.88 -1.92 2.18
CA THR A 110 -8.27 -0.70 1.46
C THR A 110 -7.27 -0.37 0.36
N PHE A 111 -5.96 -0.44 0.63
CA PHE A 111 -4.95 -0.23 -0.41
C PHE A 111 -5.09 -1.23 -1.56
N ALA A 112 -5.30 -2.51 -1.25
CA ALA A 112 -5.44 -3.55 -2.27
C ALA A 112 -6.70 -3.35 -3.13
N ALA A 113 -7.84 -3.05 -2.49
CA ALA A 113 -9.09 -2.74 -3.15
C ALA A 113 -8.92 -1.53 -4.07
N ASN A 114 -8.36 -0.43 -3.58
CA ASN A 114 -8.14 0.79 -4.36
C ASN A 114 -7.21 0.55 -5.55
N ALA A 115 -6.17 -0.27 -5.40
CA ALA A 115 -5.28 -0.61 -6.51
C ALA A 115 -6.02 -1.39 -7.62
N VAL A 116 -6.82 -2.39 -7.26
CA VAL A 116 -7.61 -3.16 -8.23
C VAL A 116 -8.67 -2.29 -8.89
N MET A 117 -9.37 -1.47 -8.11
CA MET A 117 -10.37 -0.50 -8.60
C MET A 117 -9.76 0.52 -9.56
N ALA A 118 -8.50 0.92 -9.35
CA ALA A 118 -7.75 1.77 -10.26
C ALA A 118 -7.18 1.02 -11.49
N GLY A 119 -7.59 -0.24 -11.72
CA GLY A 119 -7.19 -1.03 -12.89
C GLY A 119 -5.88 -1.82 -12.73
N ALA A 120 -5.27 -1.85 -11.54
CA ALA A 120 -4.07 -2.66 -11.34
C ALA A 120 -4.42 -4.16 -11.44
N SER A 121 -3.64 -4.91 -12.21
CA SER A 121 -3.83 -6.35 -12.33
C SER A 121 -3.66 -7.05 -10.97
N LEU A 122 -4.40 -8.15 -10.75
CA LEU A 122 -4.27 -8.95 -9.52
C LEU A 122 -2.83 -9.44 -9.30
N TYR A 123 -2.09 -9.68 -10.39
CA TYR A 123 -0.68 -10.03 -10.32
C TYR A 123 0.18 -8.89 -9.76
N ALA A 124 0.00 -7.66 -10.25
CA ALA A 124 0.71 -6.49 -9.72
C ALA A 124 0.39 -6.27 -8.23
N VAL A 125 -0.89 -6.34 -7.86
CA VAL A 125 -1.32 -6.21 -6.46
C VAL A 125 -0.74 -7.33 -5.58
N GLN A 126 -0.70 -8.57 -6.06
CA GLN A 126 -0.07 -9.69 -5.36
C GLN A 126 1.40 -9.40 -5.06
N LYS A 127 2.15 -8.91 -6.04
CA LYS A 127 3.58 -8.58 -5.91
C LYS A 127 3.80 -7.42 -4.94
N LEU A 128 3.06 -6.31 -5.09
CA LEU A 128 3.15 -5.14 -4.20
C LEU A 128 2.88 -5.50 -2.74
N LEU A 129 1.87 -6.33 -2.51
CA LEU A 129 1.49 -6.79 -1.18
C LEU A 129 2.42 -7.91 -0.67
N GLY A 130 3.15 -8.61 -1.54
CA GLY A 130 3.93 -9.79 -1.18
C GLY A 130 3.03 -10.91 -0.67
N HIS A 131 1.92 -11.18 -1.38
CA HIS A 131 1.06 -12.34 -1.11
C HIS A 131 1.70 -13.62 -1.66
N ALA A 132 1.74 -14.66 -0.82
CA ALA A 132 2.37 -15.94 -1.16
C ALA A 132 1.61 -16.70 -2.26
N SER A 133 0.29 -16.56 -2.29
CA SER A 133 -0.57 -17.15 -3.33
C SER A 133 -1.47 -16.09 -3.94
N ILE A 134 -1.85 -16.30 -5.21
CA ILE A 134 -2.80 -15.44 -5.91
C ILE A 134 -4.19 -15.49 -5.26
N ALA A 135 -4.55 -16.60 -4.62
CA ALA A 135 -5.81 -16.77 -3.89
C ALA A 135 -6.04 -15.69 -2.82
N MET A 136 -4.97 -15.23 -2.15
CA MET A 136 -5.07 -14.13 -1.18
C MET A 136 -5.49 -12.80 -1.83
N THR A 137 -5.17 -12.62 -3.12
CA THR A 137 -5.49 -11.42 -3.90
C THR A 137 -6.81 -11.58 -4.67
N GLN A 138 -7.21 -12.80 -5.05
CA GLN A 138 -8.47 -13.07 -5.75
C GLN A 138 -9.71 -12.56 -5.01
N ARG A 139 -9.64 -12.40 -3.68
CA ARG A 139 -10.70 -11.76 -2.90
C ARG A 139 -11.07 -10.34 -3.38
N TYR A 140 -10.22 -9.66 -4.15
CA TYR A 140 -10.50 -8.35 -4.73
C TYR A 140 -10.93 -8.41 -6.19
N ALA A 141 -10.94 -9.58 -6.83
CA ALA A 141 -11.22 -9.73 -8.26
C ALA A 141 -12.61 -9.19 -8.66
N HIS A 142 -13.60 -9.30 -7.77
CA HIS A 142 -14.96 -8.79 -7.98
C HIS A 142 -15.03 -7.26 -8.08
N LEU A 143 -13.96 -6.54 -7.73
CA LEU A 143 -13.86 -5.08 -7.85
C LEU A 143 -13.41 -4.64 -9.25
N VAL A 144 -12.97 -5.58 -10.09
CA VAL A 144 -12.67 -5.32 -11.50
C VAL A 144 -14.00 -5.10 -12.22
N GLY A 145 -14.18 -3.93 -12.83
CA GLY A 145 -15.40 -3.56 -13.56
C GLY A 145 -16.46 -2.80 -12.75
N SER A 146 -16.31 -2.66 -11.43
CA SER A 146 -17.26 -1.87 -10.60
C SER A 146 -17.22 -0.36 -10.89
N HIS A 147 -16.26 0.10 -11.69
CA HIS A 147 -16.13 1.49 -12.16
C HIS A 147 -16.62 1.71 -13.61
N GLU A 148 -17.14 0.68 -14.29
CA GLU A 148 -17.58 0.80 -15.70
C GLU A 148 -19.07 1.13 -15.89
N HIS A 149 -19.75 1.73 -14.91
CA HIS A 149 -21.10 2.30 -15.12
C HIS A 149 -21.10 3.74 -15.66
N GLY A 150 -20.03 4.17 -16.35
CA GLY A 150 -19.91 5.53 -16.89
C GLY A 150 -19.42 5.66 -18.34
N THR A 151 -19.00 4.60 -19.03
CA THR A 151 -18.52 4.72 -20.41
C THR A 151 -18.68 3.41 -21.19
N LEU A 152 -19.94 3.00 -21.40
CA LEU A 152 -20.29 2.15 -22.54
C LEU A 152 -21.43 2.83 -23.29
N VAL A 153 -21.08 3.72 -24.23
CA VAL A 153 -21.96 4.11 -25.34
C VAL A 153 -21.13 4.18 -26.62
N SER A 154 -21.44 3.23 -27.50
CA SER A 154 -21.38 3.25 -28.96
C SER A 154 -20.03 3.42 -29.66
N GLN A 155 -19.48 2.29 -30.11
CA GLN A 155 -19.00 2.23 -31.49
C GLN A 155 -19.95 1.33 -32.29
N GLU A 156 -20.79 1.97 -33.09
CA GLU A 156 -21.61 1.31 -34.10
C GLU A 156 -20.71 0.52 -35.04
N HIS A 157 -21.06 -0.76 -35.21
CA HIS A 157 -20.61 -1.56 -36.33
C HIS A 157 -21.24 -1.01 -37.61
N SER A 158 -20.44 -0.51 -38.53
CA SER A 158 -20.88 -0.28 -39.92
C SER A 158 -20.37 -1.44 -40.79
N PRO A 159 -21.25 -2.22 -41.46
CA PRO A 159 -20.85 -3.36 -42.27
C PRO A 159 -20.35 -2.92 -43.66
N LEU A 160 -19.44 -3.74 -44.19
CA LEU A 160 -18.83 -3.77 -45.53
C LEU A 160 -19.65 -3.16 -46.67
N GLY A 161 -18.99 -2.38 -47.55
CA GLY A 161 -19.54 -2.06 -48.86
C GLY A 161 -18.70 -1.18 -49.78
N SER A 162 -18.05 -1.84 -50.76
CA SER A 162 -17.68 -1.33 -52.10
C SER A 162 -16.27 -0.81 -52.33
N LEU A 163 -15.46 -1.73 -52.90
CA LEU A 163 -14.41 -1.40 -53.86
C LEU A 163 -15.01 -0.61 -55.03
N ARG A 164 -14.38 0.51 -55.39
CA ARG A 164 -14.37 0.99 -56.79
C ARG A 164 -12.94 1.29 -57.21
N ARG A 165 -12.50 0.55 -58.23
CA ARG A 165 -11.36 0.85 -59.11
C ARG A 165 -11.76 1.96 -60.10
N MET A 166 -10.73 2.52 -60.73
CA MET A 166 -10.69 3.35 -61.96
C MET A 166 -10.88 4.85 -61.67
N SER A 167 -9.97 5.75 -62.08
CA SER A 167 -9.15 5.78 -63.31
C SER A 167 -7.75 6.33 -63.09
#